data_AF-A0A817D993-F1
#
_entry.id   AF-A0A817D993-F1
#
_cell.length_a   1.000
_cell.length_b   1.000
_cell.length_c   1.000
_cell.angle_alpha   90.00
_cell.angle_beta   90.00
_cell.angle_gamma   90.00
#
_symmetry.space_group_name_H-M   'P 1'
#
loop_
_entity.id
_entity.type
_entity.pdbx_description
1 polymer ?
#
loop_
_entity_poly.entity_id
_entity_poly.type
_entity_poly.pdbx_seq_one_letter_code
_entity_poly.pdbx_strand_id
1 'polypeptide(L)'
;MSETKYLYMAQCVDSLRTLVKEKIRLLKKNKYLANADWIFIEKNFRIENPHTINMINNDNRDINLNDHNIQCSHCHRPISIEFNQIQYDDLFEETRIRIINIQKTSFWRQYRDYEISTQAVRILSSLCDFVIDRKVNPGGWVPSAAVRSVAKREYPRFLKRFTSYVIEQTRDKPIIF
;
A
#
# COMPACT_ATOMS: atom_id res chain seq x y z
N MET A 1 -17.84 1.72 -38.32
CA MET A 1 -16.78 2.73 -38.07
C MET A 1 -15.44 2.09 -38.44
N SER A 2 -14.52 2.81 -39.09
CA SER A 2 -13.22 2.23 -39.49
C SER A 2 -12.37 1.92 -38.26
N GLU A 3 -11.71 0.76 -38.26
CA GLU A 3 -10.81 0.26 -37.22
C GLU A 3 -9.73 1.28 -36.82
N THR A 4 -9.30 2.11 -37.78
CA THR A 4 -8.38 3.23 -37.56
C THR A 4 -8.93 4.29 -36.61
N LYS A 5 -10.21 4.65 -36.70
CA LYS A 5 -10.83 5.66 -35.80
C LYS A 5 -10.91 5.14 -34.36
N TYR A 6 -11.09 3.84 -34.17
CA TYR A 6 -11.07 3.20 -32.86
C TYR A 6 -9.66 3.24 -32.24
N LEU A 7 -8.63 2.89 -33.03
CA LEU A 7 -7.24 2.91 -32.58
C LEU A 7 -6.80 4.32 -32.17
N TYR A 8 -7.14 5.34 -32.96
CA TYR A 8 -6.85 6.73 -32.62
C TYR A 8 -7.56 7.17 -31.33
N MET A 9 -8.85 6.83 -31.17
CA MET A 9 -9.59 7.17 -29.95
C MET A 9 -8.98 6.47 -28.72
N ALA A 10 -8.60 5.20 -28.83
CA ALA A 10 -7.93 4.48 -27.74
C ALA A 10 -6.59 5.13 -27.35
N GLN A 11 -5.78 5.51 -28.34
CA GLN A 11 -4.51 6.19 -28.13
C GLN A 11 -4.68 7.57 -27.47
N CYS A 12 -5.70 8.34 -27.87
CA CYS A 12 -6.04 9.60 -27.23
C CYS A 12 -6.47 9.41 -25.76
N VAL A 13 -7.32 8.42 -25.48
CA VAL A 13 -7.77 8.11 -24.11
C VAL A 13 -6.59 7.68 -23.24
N ASP A 14 -5.65 6.89 -23.76
CA ASP A 14 -4.48 6.44 -22.99
C ASP A 14 -3.47 7.58 -22.75
N SER A 15 -3.34 8.51 -23.70
CA SER A 15 -2.55 9.73 -23.53
C SER A 15 -3.15 10.62 -22.43
N LEU A 16 -4.47 10.79 -22.42
CA LEU A 16 -5.18 11.53 -21.37
C LEU A 16 -5.03 10.86 -20.00
N ARG A 17 -5.14 9.52 -19.92
CA ARG A 17 -4.90 8.78 -18.67
C ARG A 17 -3.49 8.98 -18.15
N THR A 18 -2.50 9.04 -19.04
CA THR A 18 -1.10 9.25 -18.67
C THR A 18 -0.90 10.66 -18.09
N LEU A 19 -1.45 11.69 -18.74
CA LEU A 19 -1.40 13.07 -18.25
C LEU A 19 -2.10 13.24 -16.89
N VAL A 20 -3.27 12.61 -16.70
CA VAL A 20 -3.99 12.62 -15.42
C VAL A 20 -3.15 11.96 -14.33
N LYS A 21 -2.52 10.80 -14.59
CA LYS A 21 -1.65 10.12 -13.64
C LYS A 21 -0.43 10.98 -13.27
N GLU A 22 0.19 11.64 -14.22
CA GLU A 22 1.32 12.54 -13.98
C GLU A 22 0.93 13.74 -13.14
N LYS A 23 -0.22 14.37 -13.44
CA LYS A 23 -0.74 15.48 -12.65
C LYS A 23 -1.09 15.07 -11.22
N ILE A 24 -1.79 13.95 -11.04
CA ILE A 24 -2.06 13.40 -9.70
C ILE A 24 -0.76 13.12 -8.95
N ARG A 25 0.25 12.55 -9.61
CA ARG A 25 1.57 12.30 -9.01
C ARG A 25 2.27 13.60 -8.56
N LEU A 26 2.13 14.68 -9.33
CA LEU A 26 2.68 15.99 -8.94
C LEU A 26 1.91 16.58 -7.74
N LEU A 27 0.58 16.50 -7.75
CA LEU A 27 -0.24 17.01 -6.66
C LEU A 27 -0.03 16.22 -5.36
N LYS A 28 0.22 14.91 -5.43
CA LYS A 28 0.62 14.08 -4.28
C LYS A 28 1.93 14.50 -3.64
N LYS A 29 2.83 15.14 -4.39
CA LYS A 29 4.09 15.69 -3.86
C LYS A 29 3.90 17.06 -3.22
N ASN A 30 2.76 17.72 -3.41
CA ASN A 30 2.48 19.01 -2.79
C ASN A 30 2.21 18.81 -1.29
N LYS A 31 2.96 19.52 -0.45
CA LYS A 31 2.89 19.46 1.01
C LYS A 31 1.48 19.62 1.59
N TYR A 32 0.65 20.45 0.97
CA TYR A 32 -0.71 20.75 1.45
C TYR A 32 -1.76 19.74 0.94
N LEU A 33 -1.51 19.11 -0.21
CA LEU A 33 -2.44 18.16 -0.81
C LEU A 33 -2.07 16.70 -0.50
N ALA A 34 -0.89 16.43 0.06
CA ALA A 34 -0.41 15.09 0.38
C ALA A 34 -1.42 14.27 1.20
N ASN A 35 -2.19 14.93 2.07
CA ASN A 35 -3.18 14.29 2.95
C ASN A 35 -4.61 14.26 2.37
N ALA A 36 -4.82 14.70 1.12
CA ALA A 36 -6.13 14.61 0.48
C ALA A 36 -6.57 13.15 0.31
N ASP A 37 -7.89 12.92 0.21
CA ASP A 37 -8.43 11.59 -0.11
C ASP A 37 -8.14 11.24 -1.58
N TRP A 38 -6.92 10.74 -1.81
CA TRP A 38 -6.45 10.35 -3.13
C TRP A 38 -7.18 9.15 -3.71
N ILE A 39 -7.83 8.33 -2.86
CA ILE A 39 -8.61 7.18 -3.31
C ILE A 39 -9.90 7.68 -3.98
N PHE A 40 -10.58 8.63 -3.34
CA PHE A 40 -11.73 9.31 -3.92
C PHE A 40 -11.35 10.03 -5.22
N ILE A 41 -10.26 10.80 -5.22
CA ILE A 41 -9.79 11.52 -6.41
C ILE A 41 -9.49 10.54 -7.55
N GLU A 42 -8.69 9.51 -7.33
CA GLU A 42 -8.35 8.53 -8.37
C GLU A 42 -9.56 7.79 -8.93
N LYS A 43 -10.60 7.57 -8.12
CA LYS A 43 -11.86 6.95 -8.57
C LYS A 43 -12.66 7.89 -9.49
N ASN A 44 -12.77 9.18 -9.12
CA ASN A 44 -13.55 10.16 -9.88
C ASN A 44 -12.87 10.59 -11.19
N PHE A 45 -11.54 10.55 -11.26
CA PHE A 45 -10.78 10.92 -12.46
C PHE A 45 -10.51 9.73 -13.40
N ARG A 46 -11.19 8.59 -13.22
CA ARG A 46 -11.10 7.47 -14.17
C ARG A 46 -11.84 7.81 -15.46
N ILE A 47 -11.08 8.04 -16.52
CA ILE A 47 -11.63 8.17 -17.87
C ILE A 47 -11.76 6.76 -18.47
N GLU A 48 -13.00 6.31 -18.58
CA GLU A 48 -13.35 5.07 -19.28
C GLU A 48 -13.36 5.31 -20.79
N ASN A 49 -12.90 4.32 -21.56
CA ASN A 49 -13.01 4.41 -23.01
C ASN A 49 -14.43 3.97 -23.40
N PRO A 50 -15.25 4.83 -24.04
CA PRO A 50 -16.61 4.48 -24.44
C PRO A 50 -16.70 3.22 -25.31
N HIS A 51 -15.60 2.85 -25.98
CA HIS A 51 -15.55 1.69 -26.86
C HIS A 51 -15.00 0.41 -26.21
N THR A 52 -14.55 0.44 -24.94
CA THR A 52 -14.16 -0.78 -24.21
C THR A 52 -15.32 -1.51 -23.54
N ILE A 53 -16.51 -0.91 -23.51
CA ILE A 53 -17.71 -1.47 -22.84
C ILE A 53 -18.06 -2.87 -23.37
N ASN A 54 -17.77 -3.17 -24.64
CA ASN A 54 -18.06 -4.49 -25.23
C ASN A 54 -16.96 -5.55 -25.02
N MET A 55 -15.79 -5.20 -24.47
CA MET A 55 -14.77 -6.20 -24.06
C MET A 55 -14.78 -6.47 -22.54
N ILE A 56 -15.46 -5.63 -21.76
CA ILE A 56 -15.53 -5.77 -20.29
C ILE A 56 -16.29 -7.04 -19.87
N ASN A 57 -17.16 -7.61 -20.71
CA ASN A 57 -17.83 -8.88 -20.39
C ASN A 57 -16.89 -10.10 -20.34
N ASN A 58 -15.65 -9.99 -20.84
CA ASN A 58 -14.65 -11.06 -20.77
C ASN A 58 -13.47 -10.73 -19.84
N ASP A 59 -13.48 -9.56 -19.19
CA ASP A 59 -12.47 -9.14 -18.22
C ASP A 59 -13.01 -9.14 -16.78
N ASN A 60 -13.91 -10.09 -16.48
CA ASN A 60 -13.84 -10.80 -15.20
C ASN A 60 -12.56 -11.65 -15.17
N ARG A 61 -11.39 -10.99 -15.30
CA ARG A 61 -10.17 -11.55 -14.76
C ARG A 61 -10.32 -11.41 -13.26
N ASP A 62 -10.99 -12.41 -12.68
CA ASP A 62 -10.66 -12.89 -11.36
C ASP A 62 -9.14 -12.80 -11.25
N ILE A 63 -8.67 -11.89 -10.40
CA ILE A 63 -7.25 -11.70 -10.13
C ILE A 63 -6.79 -13.06 -9.63
N ASN A 64 -6.20 -13.86 -10.51
CA ASN A 64 -5.81 -15.22 -10.22
C ASN A 64 -4.73 -15.13 -9.14
N LEU A 65 -5.15 -15.39 -7.89
CA LEU A 65 -4.42 -15.10 -6.67
C LEU A 65 -3.14 -15.93 -6.49
N ASN A 66 -2.84 -16.81 -7.45
CA ASN A 66 -1.76 -17.79 -7.41
C ASN A 66 -0.43 -17.33 -8.02
N ASP A 67 -0.31 -16.08 -8.49
CA ASP A 67 0.93 -15.60 -9.11
C ASP A 67 1.99 -15.11 -8.08
N HIS A 68 2.20 -15.90 -7.03
CA HIS A 68 3.27 -15.70 -6.06
C HIS A 68 4.38 -16.72 -6.27
N ASN A 69 5.11 -16.57 -7.38
CA ASN A 69 6.39 -17.23 -7.58
C ASN A 69 7.48 -16.54 -6.71
N ILE A 70 7.31 -16.56 -5.39
CA ILE A 70 8.41 -16.27 -4.47
C ILE A 70 9.33 -17.48 -4.54
N GLN A 71 10.40 -17.35 -5.31
CA GLN A 71 11.40 -18.39 -5.48
C GLN A 71 12.61 -18.10 -4.60
N CYS A 72 13.17 -19.15 -4.01
CA CYS A 72 14.43 -19.05 -3.27
C CYS A 72 15.53 -18.54 -4.20
N SER A 73 16.24 -17.47 -3.81
CA SER A 73 17.31 -16.85 -4.61
C SER A 73 18.51 -17.77 -4.87
N HIS A 74 18.59 -18.90 -4.19
CA HIS A 74 19.71 -19.83 -4.29
C HIS A 74 19.39 -21.13 -5.03
N CYS A 75 18.12 -21.56 -5.07
CA CYS A 75 17.73 -22.82 -5.69
C CYS A 75 16.48 -22.72 -6.57
N HIS A 76 15.92 -21.52 -6.74
CA HIS A 76 14.72 -21.19 -7.52
C HIS A 76 13.46 -21.99 -7.16
N ARG A 77 13.49 -22.72 -6.04
CA ARG A 77 12.34 -23.48 -5.54
C ARG A 77 11.24 -22.51 -5.11
N PRO A 78 9.97 -22.73 -5.52
CA PRO A 78 8.86 -21.94 -5.06
C PRO A 78 8.67 -22.15 -3.56
N ILE A 79 8.59 -21.05 -2.81
CA ILE A 79 8.40 -21.03 -1.37
C ILE A 79 6.89 -20.88 -1.13
N SER A 80 6.23 -21.97 -0.73
CA SER A 80 4.87 -21.92 -0.19
C SER A 80 4.94 -21.58 1.29
N ILE A 81 4.51 -20.37 1.67
CA ILE A 81 4.37 -19.99 3.08
C ILE A 81 2.89 -20.15 3.44
N GLU A 82 2.55 -21.26 4.09
CA GLU A 82 1.24 -21.46 4.68
C GLU A 82 1.25 -20.90 6.10
N PHE A 83 0.49 -19.83 6.33
CA PHE A 83 0.33 -19.22 7.65
C PHE A 83 -0.97 -19.70 8.30
N ASN A 84 -0.93 -19.95 9.60
CA ASN A 84 -2.13 -20.21 10.40
C ASN A 84 -2.90 -18.89 10.64
N GLN A 85 -4.23 -18.94 10.75
CA GLN A 85 -5.10 -17.76 10.95
C GLN A 85 -4.67 -16.90 12.16
N ILE A 86 -4.23 -17.54 13.25
CA ILE A 86 -3.74 -16.84 14.46
C ILE A 86 -2.49 -16.02 14.14
N GLN A 87 -1.58 -16.56 13.32
CA GLN A 87 -0.35 -15.87 12.94
C GLN A 87 -0.63 -14.66 12.04
N TYR A 88 -1.68 -14.70 11.23
CA TYR A 88 -2.13 -13.53 10.46
C TYR A 88 -2.66 -12.41 11.35
N ASP A 89 -3.43 -12.76 12.39
CA ASP A 89 -4.04 -11.79 13.27
C ASP A 89 -2.98 -11.09 14.15
N ASP A 90 -2.02 -11.84 14.68
CA ASP A 90 -0.89 -11.28 15.44
C ASP A 90 -0.05 -10.33 14.57
N LEU A 91 0.20 -10.75 13.34
CA LEU A 91 0.97 -9.96 12.41
C LEU A 91 0.27 -8.65 12.02
N PHE A 92 -1.05 -8.74 11.85
CA PHE A 92 -1.86 -7.59 11.54
C PHE A 92 -1.82 -6.56 12.67
N GLU A 93 -1.97 -7.01 13.92
CA GLU A 93 -1.87 -6.13 15.08
C GLU A 93 -0.49 -5.48 15.20
N GLU A 94 0.58 -6.24 14.98
CA GLU A 94 1.94 -5.69 15.00
C GLU A 94 2.12 -4.60 13.92
N THR A 95 1.61 -4.85 12.71
CA THR A 95 1.69 -3.91 11.60
C THR A 95 0.88 -2.64 11.89
N ARG A 96 -0.32 -2.78 12.48
CA ARG A 96 -1.19 -1.66 12.87
C ARG A 96 -0.47 -0.73 13.86
N ILE A 97 0.12 -1.30 14.91
CA ILE A 97 0.85 -0.53 15.93
C ILE A 97 2.04 0.20 15.30
N ARG A 98 2.80 -0.46 14.42
CA ARG A 98 3.93 0.19 13.71
C ARG A 98 3.48 1.40 12.88
N ILE A 99 2.37 1.29 12.16
CA ILE A 99 1.82 2.41 11.37
C ILE A 99 1.44 3.59 12.26
N ILE A 100 0.77 3.34 13.38
CA ILE A 100 0.36 4.40 14.31
C ILE A 100 1.58 5.08 14.94
N ASN A 101 2.61 4.30 15.30
CA ASN A 101 3.88 4.86 15.79
C ASN A 101 4.57 5.74 14.74
N ILE A 102 4.55 5.35 13.46
CA ILE A 102 5.08 6.18 12.37
C ILE A 102 4.30 7.50 12.27
N GLN A 103 2.97 7.48 12.37
CA GLN A 103 2.14 8.69 12.36
C GLN A 103 2.46 9.60 13.55
N LYS A 104 2.60 9.03 14.75
CA LYS A 104 3.02 9.74 15.96
C LYS A 104 4.34 10.46 15.74
N THR A 105 5.34 9.78 15.17
CA THR A 105 6.64 10.40 14.82
C THR A 105 6.49 11.52 13.78
N SER A 106 5.60 11.37 12.79
CA SER A 106 5.32 12.41 11.81
C SER A 106 4.75 13.69 12.45
N PHE A 107 3.84 13.57 13.41
CA PHE A 107 3.33 14.73 14.15
C PHE A 107 4.43 15.41 14.95
N TRP A 108 5.27 14.64 15.65
CA TRP A 108 6.42 15.22 16.36
C TRP A 108 7.43 15.91 15.44
N ARG A 109 7.59 15.44 14.21
CA ARG A 109 8.39 16.13 13.20
C ARG A 109 7.75 17.45 12.77
N GLN A 110 6.45 17.46 12.45
CA GLN A 110 5.72 18.67 12.08
C GLN A 110 5.72 19.72 13.20
N TYR A 111 5.70 19.28 14.47
CA TYR A 111 5.86 20.18 15.62
C TYR A 111 7.21 20.89 15.62
N ARG A 112 8.28 20.13 15.39
CA ARG A 112 9.65 20.65 15.34
C ARG A 112 9.85 21.64 14.21
N ASP A 113 9.15 21.40 13.09
CA ASP A 113 9.13 22.26 11.92
C ASP A 113 8.17 23.47 12.08
N TYR A 114 7.58 23.66 13.28
CA TYR A 114 6.60 24.72 13.63
C TYR A 114 5.33 24.73 12.77
N GLU A 115 4.98 23.60 12.15
CA GLU A 115 3.81 23.48 11.29
C GLU A 115 2.52 23.21 12.08
N ILE A 116 2.65 22.68 13.30
CA ILE A 116 1.52 22.37 14.19
C ILE A 116 1.81 22.87 15.60
N SER A 117 0.76 23.30 16.30
CA SER A 117 0.87 23.86 17.65
C SER A 117 1.18 22.78 18.69
N THR A 118 1.79 23.17 19.82
CA THR A 118 2.09 22.26 20.93
C THR A 118 0.84 21.53 21.43
N GLN A 119 -0.31 22.20 21.43
CA GLN A 119 -1.58 21.61 21.84
C GLN A 119 -2.06 20.55 20.84
N ALA A 120 -1.96 20.83 19.53
CA ALA A 120 -2.35 19.88 18.50
C ALA A 120 -1.54 18.58 18.58
N VAL A 121 -0.22 18.68 18.79
CA VAL A 121 0.68 17.52 18.87
C VAL A 121 0.36 16.65 20.06
N ARG A 122 0.09 17.26 21.22
CA ARG A 122 -0.31 16.53 22.43
C ARG A 122 -1.61 15.77 22.23
N ILE A 123 -2.61 16.40 21.63
CA ILE A 123 -3.89 15.76 21.32
C ILE A 123 -3.68 14.60 20.33
N LEU A 124 -3.00 14.85 19.21
CA LEU A 124 -2.77 13.83 18.18
C LEU A 124 -1.94 12.65 18.71
N SER A 125 -0.89 12.93 19.49
CA SER A 125 -0.08 11.93 20.17
C SER A 125 -0.91 11.10 21.15
N SER A 126 -1.77 11.74 21.94
CA SER A 126 -2.66 11.07 22.89
C SER A 126 -3.70 10.19 22.18
N LEU A 127 -4.23 10.63 21.04
CA LEU A 127 -5.13 9.82 20.21
C LEU A 127 -4.41 8.60 19.63
N CYS A 128 -3.16 8.73 19.18
CA CYS A 128 -2.36 7.59 18.74
C CYS A 128 -2.20 6.54 19.85
N ASP A 129 -1.85 6.98 21.06
CA ASP A 129 -1.69 6.07 22.21
C ASP A 129 -3.00 5.36 22.57
N PHE A 130 -4.10 6.11 22.59
CA PHE A 130 -5.43 5.56 22.80
C PHE A 130 -5.85 4.52 21.75
N VAL A 131 -5.49 4.73 20.48
CA VAL A 131 -5.79 3.78 19.39
C VAL A 131 -4.87 2.56 19.44
N ILE A 132 -3.62 2.69 19.91
CA ILE A 132 -2.72 1.55 20.13
C ILE A 132 -3.29 0.64 21.22
N ASP A 133 -3.68 1.21 22.36
CA ASP A 133 -4.21 0.49 23.53
C ASP A 133 -5.54 -0.21 23.25
N ARG A 134 -6.32 0.31 22.30
CA ARG A 134 -7.51 -0.38 21.81
C ARG A 134 -7.09 -1.49 20.85
N LYS A 135 -7.13 -2.73 21.32
CA LYS A 135 -7.17 -3.93 20.46
C LYS A 135 -8.48 -3.89 19.67
N VAL A 136 -8.47 -3.16 18.56
CA VAL A 136 -9.58 -3.11 17.61
C VAL A 136 -9.50 -4.41 16.82
N ASN A 137 -10.26 -5.41 17.25
CA ASN A 137 -10.55 -6.56 16.40
C ASN A 137 -11.03 -6.01 15.04
N PRO A 138 -10.35 -6.28 13.92
CA PRO A 138 -10.60 -5.57 12.64
C PRO A 138 -12.00 -5.76 12.06
N GLY A 139 -12.90 -6.48 12.72
CA GLY A 139 -14.30 -6.66 12.37
C GLY A 139 -15.20 -5.42 12.49
N GLY A 140 -14.75 -4.22 12.09
CA GLY A 140 -15.68 -3.08 12.08
C GLY A 140 -15.31 -1.80 11.33
N TRP A 141 -14.04 -1.37 11.23
CA TRP A 141 -13.71 -0.04 10.67
C TRP A 141 -12.79 -0.06 9.43
N VAL A 142 -12.12 -1.17 9.15
CA VAL A 142 -11.33 -1.33 7.94
C VAL A 142 -11.81 -2.61 7.24
N PRO A 143 -12.28 -2.52 5.99
CA PRO A 143 -12.67 -3.71 5.25
C PRO A 143 -11.52 -4.72 5.29
N SER A 144 -11.78 -5.95 5.69
CA SER A 144 -10.75 -6.98 5.76
C SER A 144 -10.03 -7.16 4.41
N ALA A 145 -10.68 -6.79 3.31
CA ALA A 145 -10.07 -6.71 1.98
C ALA A 145 -8.91 -5.69 1.88
N ALA A 146 -9.05 -4.51 2.50
CA ALA A 146 -7.99 -3.48 2.52
C ALA A 146 -6.82 -3.93 3.39
N VAL A 147 -7.11 -4.50 4.55
CA VAL A 147 -6.12 -5.14 5.44
C VAL A 147 -5.34 -6.22 4.70
N ARG A 148 -6.04 -7.18 4.10
CA ARG A 148 -5.43 -8.27 3.34
C ARG A 148 -4.60 -7.75 2.17
N SER A 149 -5.06 -6.70 1.49
CA SER A 149 -4.33 -6.10 0.36
C SER A 149 -3.03 -5.41 0.78
N VAL A 150 -3.05 -4.69 1.90
CA VAL A 150 -1.86 -4.01 2.45
C VAL A 150 -0.86 -5.02 2.98
N ALA A 151 -1.32 -5.99 3.78
CA ALA A 151 -0.48 -7.07 4.28
C ALA A 151 0.17 -7.82 3.10
N LYS A 152 -0.62 -8.26 2.12
CA LYS A 152 -0.13 -8.97 0.92
C LYS A 152 0.92 -8.18 0.14
N ARG A 153 0.86 -6.84 0.14
CA ARG A 153 1.83 -5.97 -0.57
C ARG A 153 3.11 -5.72 0.23
N GLU A 154 2.98 -5.43 1.51
CA GLU A 154 4.10 -4.98 2.34
C GLU A 154 4.91 -6.14 2.92
N TYR A 155 4.28 -7.29 3.13
CA TYR A 155 4.96 -8.45 3.73
C TYR A 155 6.14 -8.99 2.93
N PRO A 156 6.01 -9.22 1.61
CA PRO A 156 7.12 -9.71 0.79
C PRO A 156 8.26 -8.70 0.72
N ARG A 157 7.93 -7.40 0.75
CA ARG A 157 8.92 -6.31 0.74
C ARG A 157 9.68 -6.26 2.05
N PHE A 158 8.98 -6.43 3.17
CA PHE A 158 9.56 -6.52 4.49
C PHE A 158 10.51 -7.72 4.59
N LEU A 159 10.04 -8.93 4.23
CA LEU A 159 10.85 -10.14 4.28
C LEU A 159 12.13 -10.01 3.45
N LYS A 160 12.03 -9.51 2.21
CA LYS A 160 13.20 -9.31 1.35
C LYS A 160 14.22 -8.34 1.94
N ARG A 161 13.76 -7.24 2.53
CA ARG A 161 14.65 -6.26 3.18
C ARG A 161 15.26 -6.80 4.45
N PHE A 162 14.46 -7.47 5.27
CA PHE A 162 14.90 -7.98 6.57
C PHE A 162 15.93 -9.10 6.41
N THR A 163 15.69 -10.06 5.50
CA THR A 163 16.67 -11.12 5.24
C THR A 163 17.97 -10.57 4.66
N SER A 164 17.89 -9.62 3.73
CA SER A 164 19.08 -8.94 3.18
C SER A 164 19.88 -8.24 4.28
N TYR A 165 19.18 -7.52 5.18
CA TYR A 165 19.79 -6.86 6.32
C TYR A 165 20.49 -7.84 7.26
N VAL A 166 19.83 -8.94 7.64
CA VAL A 166 20.43 -9.95 8.51
C VAL A 166 21.67 -10.55 7.86
N ILE A 167 21.62 -10.90 6.58
CA ILE A 167 22.77 -11.44 5.83
C ILE A 167 23.94 -10.44 5.80
N GLU A 168 23.67 -9.15 5.61
CA GLU A 168 24.71 -8.12 5.68
C GLU A 168 25.31 -7.98 7.07
N GLN A 169 24.47 -8.07 8.12
CA GLN A 169 24.92 -7.91 9.49
C GLN A 169 25.63 -9.14 10.07
N THR A 170 25.47 -10.31 9.48
CA THR A 170 26.09 -11.57 9.93
C THR A 170 27.24 -12.04 9.05
N ARG A 171 27.53 -11.38 7.92
CA ARG A 171 28.51 -11.84 6.91
C ARG A 171 29.92 -12.10 7.46
N ASP A 172 30.36 -11.31 8.43
CA ASP A 172 31.73 -11.34 8.95
C ASP A 172 31.79 -11.57 10.48
N LYS A 173 30.69 -12.03 11.09
CA LYS A 173 30.61 -12.29 12.53
C LYS A 173 30.60 -13.80 12.80
N PRO A 174 31.24 -14.27 13.88
CA PRO A 174 31.16 -15.68 14.26
C PRO A 174 29.69 -16.08 14.50
N ILE A 175 29.34 -17.31 14.13
CA ILE A 175 27.99 -17.83 14.28
C ILE A 175 27.65 -17.87 15.77
N ILE A 176 26.61 -17.13 16.16
CA ILE A 176 26.05 -17.13 17.51
C ILE A 176 24.86 -18.09 17.48
N PHE A 177 24.96 -19.19 18.22
CA PHE A 177 23.88 -20.17 18.39
C PHE A 177 22.90 -19.74 19.48
#